data_AF-A0A4V0XAU7-F1
#
_entry.id   AF-A0A4V0XAU7-F1
#
_cell.length_a   1.000
_cell.length_b   1.000
_cell.length_c   1.000
_cell.angle_alpha   90.00
_cell.angle_beta   90.00
_cell.angle_gamma   90.00
#
_symmetry.space_group_name_H-M   'P 1'
#
loop_
_entity.id
_entity.type
_entity.pdbx_description
1 polymer ?
#
loop_
_entity_poly.entity_id
_entity_poly.type
_entity_poly.pdbx_seq_one_letter_code
_entity_poly.pdbx_strand_id
1 'polypeptide(L)'
;MNYSLPNIISFSRIIIAPIFYVLLTNNDVKSINIACVIFTIGALSDYFDGMLARLRKEVSDFGLFFDPLADKVLTSAAFFAFVSMNIIPLWMIVIITTRDIITTLLRLYADTLGTPIVTSKAAKTKTFVQMVYILIVLIYLIILNNSSMLIIIIDHKSTIEYSIYLAMLGITILTMYTSVEYFIQNSILIKSLIKSDWIAITKIGVGSFIGAGYSSIAPGTIASTLALLIVIFNAPSYVIIIMTITACILGLWSVPYLEDHWGNDASKIVIDEVVGMWLILSVPIFPKTWIWNVIALIFFRLFDIAKPFPISWLNSRKGSIWVFADDIVAALYTIMIMYLLLWMSVFIPIFKYLS
;
A
#
# COMPACT_ATOMS: atom_id res chain seq x y z
N MET A 1 -22.56 -8.47 12.25
CA MET A 1 -21.39 -8.48 11.37
C MET A 1 -21.15 -9.92 10.95
N ASN A 2 -21.43 -10.29 9.71
CA ASN A 2 -20.95 -11.56 9.16
C ASN A 2 -19.59 -11.27 8.52
N TYR A 3 -18.50 -11.70 9.15
CA TYR A 3 -17.20 -11.72 8.50
C TYR A 3 -17.30 -12.71 7.35
N SER A 4 -17.49 -12.20 6.12
CA SER A 4 -17.47 -13.05 4.95
C SER A 4 -16.03 -13.54 4.76
N LEU A 5 -15.88 -14.85 4.53
CA LEU A 5 -14.59 -15.49 4.25
C LEU A 5 -13.71 -14.72 3.23
N PRO A 6 -14.27 -14.11 2.15
CA PRO A 6 -13.49 -13.31 1.19
C PRO A 6 -12.76 -12.12 1.82
N ASN A 7 -13.39 -11.40 2.77
CA ASN A 7 -12.79 -10.21 3.38
C ASN A 7 -11.53 -10.56 4.19
N ILE A 8 -11.54 -11.71 4.87
CA ILE A 8 -10.39 -12.19 5.66
C ILE A 8 -9.22 -12.52 4.73
N ILE A 9 -9.50 -13.13 3.59
CA ILE A 9 -8.47 -13.56 2.65
C ILE A 9 -7.86 -12.34 1.94
N SER A 10 -8.67 -11.37 1.51
CA SER A 10 -8.16 -10.09 0.99
C SER A 10 -7.29 -9.35 2.01
N PHE A 11 -7.72 -9.26 3.27
CA PHE A 11 -6.91 -8.65 4.33
C PHE A 11 -5.60 -9.40 4.58
N SER A 12 -5.62 -10.74 4.52
CA SER A 12 -4.41 -11.54 4.67
C SER A 12 -3.35 -11.21 3.62
N ARG A 13 -3.74 -10.94 2.37
CA ARG A 13 -2.82 -10.58 1.28
C ARG A 13 -2.10 -9.25 1.53
N ILE A 14 -2.79 -8.28 2.12
CA ILE A 14 -2.20 -6.99 2.50
C ILE A 14 -1.12 -7.18 3.57
N ILE A 15 -1.37 -8.06 4.55
CA ILE A 15 -0.38 -8.37 5.61
C ILE A 15 0.80 -9.19 5.04
N ILE A 16 0.50 -10.13 4.15
CA ILE A 16 1.48 -11.04 3.56
C ILE A 16 2.46 -10.30 2.64
N ALA A 17 2.01 -9.28 1.90
CA ALA A 17 2.84 -8.56 0.95
C ALA A 17 4.15 -7.95 1.55
N PRO A 18 4.11 -7.28 2.72
CA PRO A 18 5.28 -6.96 3.54
C PRO A 18 6.26 -8.11 3.76
N ILE A 19 5.74 -9.22 4.26
CA ILE A 19 6.52 -10.39 4.66
C ILE A 19 7.18 -10.98 3.42
N PHE A 20 6.44 -11.07 2.32
CA PHE A 20 6.92 -11.51 1.03
C PHE A 20 8.11 -10.66 0.54
N TYR A 21 8.01 -9.33 0.59
CA TYR A 21 9.10 -8.43 0.18
C TYR A 21 10.38 -8.66 0.99
N VAL A 22 10.26 -8.73 2.32
CA VAL A 22 11.41 -8.93 3.22
C VAL A 22 12.07 -10.28 2.97
N LEU A 23 11.27 -11.35 2.83
CA LEU A 23 11.79 -12.67 2.50
C LEU A 23 12.54 -12.68 1.18
N LEU A 24 12.02 -12.00 0.16
CA LEU A 24 12.66 -12.00 -1.16
C LEU A 24 13.97 -11.21 -1.18
N THR A 25 14.02 -10.08 -0.46
CA THR A 25 15.19 -9.19 -0.41
C THR A 25 16.34 -9.72 0.44
N ASN A 26 16.09 -10.66 1.36
CA ASN A 26 17.14 -11.37 2.10
C ASN A 26 18.05 -12.24 1.20
N ASN A 27 17.60 -12.57 0.00
CA ASN A 27 18.34 -13.27 -1.04
C ASN A 27 18.94 -14.63 -0.63
N ASP A 28 18.36 -15.31 0.37
CA ASP A 28 18.74 -16.68 0.75
C ASP A 28 17.79 -17.72 0.15
N VAL A 29 18.30 -18.93 -0.09
CA VAL A 29 17.54 -20.03 -0.73
C VAL A 29 16.22 -20.31 0.00
N LYS A 30 16.24 -20.31 1.34
CA LYS A 30 15.06 -20.64 2.14
C LYS A 30 14.01 -19.55 2.01
N SER A 31 14.38 -18.27 2.18
CA SER A 31 13.42 -17.18 2.08
C SER A 31 12.82 -17.02 0.69
N ILE A 32 13.60 -17.22 -0.38
CA ILE A 32 13.06 -17.18 -1.76
C ILE A 32 12.05 -18.31 -1.99
N ASN A 33 12.33 -19.54 -1.52
CA ASN A 33 11.38 -20.65 -1.61
C ASN A 33 10.08 -20.36 -0.84
N ILE A 34 10.20 -19.84 0.38
CA ILE A 34 9.03 -19.46 1.20
C ILE A 34 8.25 -18.33 0.51
N ALA A 35 8.93 -17.31 -0.01
CA ALA A 35 8.30 -16.22 -0.76
C ALA A 35 7.54 -16.75 -1.98
N CYS A 36 8.11 -17.69 -2.73
CA CYS A 36 7.45 -18.31 -3.89
C CYS A 36 6.16 -19.04 -3.50
N VAL A 37 6.18 -19.81 -2.43
CA VAL A 37 4.99 -20.49 -1.90
C VAL A 37 3.93 -19.48 -1.46
N ILE A 38 4.34 -18.47 -0.69
CA ILE A 38 3.47 -17.40 -0.21
C ILE A 38 2.78 -16.68 -1.37
N PHE A 39 3.54 -16.28 -2.40
CA PHE A 39 2.98 -15.58 -3.56
C PHE A 39 2.03 -16.48 -4.36
N THR A 40 2.37 -17.76 -4.52
CA THR A 40 1.53 -18.71 -5.24
C THR A 40 0.20 -18.93 -4.53
N ILE A 41 0.23 -19.11 -3.20
CA ILE A 41 -0.99 -19.23 -2.39
C ILE A 41 -1.82 -17.94 -2.48
N GLY A 42 -1.21 -16.76 -2.34
CA GLY A 42 -1.91 -15.47 -2.41
C GLY A 42 -2.49 -15.16 -3.80
N ALA A 43 -1.81 -15.57 -4.88
CA ALA A 43 -2.30 -15.42 -6.24
C ALA A 43 -3.44 -16.39 -6.56
N LEU A 44 -3.37 -17.61 -6.05
CA LEU A 44 -4.46 -18.59 -6.20
C LEU A 44 -5.68 -18.22 -5.35
N SER A 45 -5.48 -17.73 -4.13
CA SER A 45 -6.57 -17.36 -3.24
C SER A 45 -7.44 -16.25 -3.84
N ASP A 46 -6.83 -15.27 -4.50
CA ASP A 46 -7.52 -14.22 -5.25
C ASP A 46 -8.52 -14.78 -6.27
N TYR A 47 -8.07 -15.76 -7.06
CA TYR A 47 -8.89 -16.39 -8.08
C TYR A 47 -10.11 -17.10 -7.47
N PHE A 48 -9.90 -17.79 -6.34
CA PHE A 48 -10.97 -18.51 -5.65
C PHE A 48 -11.94 -17.57 -4.91
N ASP A 49 -11.47 -16.48 -4.30
CA ASP A 49 -12.31 -15.51 -3.61
C ASP A 49 -13.25 -14.78 -4.56
N GLY A 50 -12.73 -14.36 -5.72
CA GLY A 50 -13.53 -13.75 -6.77
C GLY A 50 -14.62 -14.69 -7.33
N MET A 51 -14.43 -16.00 -7.22
CA MET A 51 -15.44 -17.01 -7.58
C MET A 51 -16.46 -17.21 -6.45
N LEU A 52 -16.01 -17.32 -5.19
CA LEU A 52 -16.86 -17.54 -4.02
C LEU A 52 -17.77 -16.33 -3.72
N ALA A 53 -17.28 -15.10 -3.89
CA ALA A 53 -18.06 -13.88 -3.69
C ALA A 53 -19.25 -13.79 -4.68
N ARG A 54 -19.05 -14.21 -5.95
CA ARG A 54 -20.12 -14.23 -6.97
C ARG A 54 -21.19 -15.27 -6.68
N LEU A 55 -20.83 -16.37 -6.01
CA LEU A 55 -21.77 -17.43 -5.65
C LEU A 55 -22.61 -17.08 -4.42
N ARG A 56 -22.08 -16.28 -3.48
CA ARG A 56 -22.76 -15.99 -2.20
C ARG A 56 -23.65 -14.74 -2.21
N LYS A 57 -23.58 -13.86 -3.22
CA LYS A 57 -24.33 -12.58 -3.31
C LYS A 57 -24.20 -11.66 -2.09
N GLU A 58 -23.24 -11.91 -1.20
CA GLU A 58 -22.95 -11.07 -0.04
C GLU A 58 -21.96 -9.99 -0.47
N VAL A 59 -22.48 -8.84 -0.90
CA VAL A 59 -21.67 -7.65 -1.18
C VAL A 59 -21.57 -6.86 0.11
N SER A 60 -20.39 -6.82 0.72
CA SER A 60 -20.11 -5.91 1.83
C SER A 60 -19.37 -4.69 1.30
N ASP A 61 -19.75 -3.48 1.75
CA ASP A 61 -19.06 -2.24 1.39
C ASP A 61 -17.56 -2.29 1.70
N PHE A 62 -17.17 -3.08 2.71
CA PHE A 62 -15.79 -3.34 3.10
C PHE A 62 -15.01 -4.15 2.04
N GLY A 63 -15.56 -5.26 1.57
CA GLY A 63 -14.92 -6.09 0.53
C GLY A 63 -14.76 -5.35 -0.80
N LEU A 64 -15.73 -4.49 -1.13
CA LEU A 64 -15.70 -3.70 -2.38
C LEU A 64 -14.47 -2.79 -2.49
N PHE A 65 -13.96 -2.27 -1.36
CA PHE A 65 -12.72 -1.48 -1.32
C PHE A 65 -11.46 -2.33 -1.14
N PHE A 66 -11.48 -3.28 -0.21
CA PHE A 66 -10.30 -4.06 0.15
C PHE A 66 -9.90 -5.06 -0.94
N ASP A 67 -10.85 -5.58 -1.72
CA ASP A 67 -10.55 -6.57 -2.76
C ASP A 67 -9.67 -5.95 -3.87
N PRO A 68 -10.02 -4.83 -4.53
CA PRO A 68 -9.15 -4.22 -5.54
C PRO A 68 -7.79 -3.76 -5.02
N LEU A 69 -7.71 -3.35 -3.74
CA LEU A 69 -6.47 -2.91 -3.12
C LEU A 69 -5.56 -4.11 -2.81
N ALA A 70 -6.08 -5.15 -2.16
CA ALA A 70 -5.35 -6.37 -1.81
C ALA A 70 -4.77 -7.07 -3.04
N ASP A 71 -5.53 -7.13 -4.14
CA ASP A 71 -5.10 -7.69 -5.43
C ASP A 71 -3.80 -7.03 -5.95
N LYS A 72 -3.66 -5.73 -5.69
CA LYS A 72 -2.54 -4.91 -6.19
C LYS A 72 -1.39 -4.82 -5.21
N VAL A 73 -1.65 -4.86 -3.91
CA VAL A 73 -0.61 -4.73 -2.89
C VAL A 73 0.42 -5.86 -2.98
N LEU A 74 -0.02 -7.13 -3.14
CA LEU A 74 0.91 -8.26 -3.24
C LEU A 74 1.74 -8.25 -4.53
N THR A 75 1.11 -7.93 -5.67
CA THR A 75 1.80 -7.86 -6.97
C THR A 75 2.76 -6.66 -7.05
N SER A 76 2.37 -5.50 -6.51
CA SER A 76 3.25 -4.33 -6.38
C SER A 76 4.43 -4.62 -5.46
N ALA A 77 4.22 -5.28 -4.31
CA ALA A 77 5.32 -5.66 -3.40
C ALA A 77 6.37 -6.52 -4.12
N ALA A 78 5.94 -7.47 -4.96
CA ALA A 78 6.86 -8.27 -5.77
C ALA A 78 7.66 -7.46 -6.78
N PHE A 79 7.01 -6.55 -7.50
CA PHE A 79 7.72 -5.68 -8.44
C PHE A 79 8.74 -4.77 -7.76
N PHE A 80 8.38 -4.16 -6.64
CA PHE A 80 9.32 -3.34 -5.88
C PHE A 80 10.47 -4.15 -5.28
N ALA A 81 10.23 -5.40 -4.88
CA ALA A 81 11.31 -6.30 -4.45
C ALA A 81 12.29 -6.57 -5.61
N PHE A 82 11.78 -6.86 -6.81
CA PHE A 82 12.63 -7.03 -8.00
C PHE A 82 13.43 -5.79 -8.38
N VAL A 83 12.87 -4.58 -8.16
CA VAL A 83 13.62 -3.33 -8.32
C VAL A 83 14.74 -3.22 -7.30
N SER A 84 14.48 -3.53 -6.02
CA SER A 84 15.51 -3.50 -4.98
C SER A 84 16.64 -4.52 -5.20
N MET A 85 16.34 -5.61 -5.89
CA MET A 85 17.31 -6.63 -6.31
C MET A 85 17.99 -6.31 -7.66
N ASN A 86 17.73 -5.14 -8.25
CA ASN A 86 18.25 -4.71 -9.56
C ASN A 86 17.88 -5.63 -10.75
N ILE A 87 16.78 -6.38 -10.66
CA ILE A 87 16.29 -7.26 -11.73
C ILE A 87 15.47 -6.46 -12.74
N ILE A 88 14.69 -5.49 -12.26
CA ILE A 88 13.76 -4.68 -13.05
C ILE A 88 14.04 -3.20 -12.80
N PRO A 89 14.07 -2.35 -13.83
CA PRO A 89 14.25 -0.91 -13.63
C PRO A 89 13.00 -0.26 -13.01
N LEU A 90 13.22 0.69 -12.11
CA LEU A 90 12.17 1.39 -11.36
C LEU A 90 11.12 2.06 -12.26
N TRP A 91 11.54 2.63 -13.40
CA TRP A 91 10.64 3.40 -14.26
C TRP A 91 9.45 2.57 -14.80
N MET A 92 9.65 1.27 -15.07
CA MET A 92 8.57 0.36 -15.51
C MET A 92 7.55 0.16 -14.39
N ILE A 93 8.03 -0.01 -13.16
CA ILE A 93 7.18 -0.26 -11.99
C ILE A 93 6.39 0.98 -11.60
N VAL A 94 7.00 2.16 -11.71
CA VAL A 94 6.31 3.45 -11.49
C VAL A 94 5.14 3.61 -12.44
N ILE A 95 5.33 3.33 -13.74
CA ILE A 95 4.27 3.38 -14.75
C ILE A 95 3.12 2.45 -14.37
N ILE A 96 3.44 1.19 -14.07
CA ILE A 96 2.44 0.16 -13.77
C ILE A 96 1.64 0.50 -12.51
N THR A 97 2.34 0.90 -11.45
CA THR A 97 1.73 1.17 -10.15
C THR A 97 0.89 2.43 -10.18
N THR A 98 1.40 3.52 -10.78
CA THR A 98 0.66 4.79 -10.92
C THR A 98 -0.64 4.56 -11.68
N ARG A 99 -0.56 3.83 -12.79
CA ARG A 99 -1.72 3.45 -13.59
C ARG A 99 -2.74 2.67 -12.78
N ASP A 100 -2.30 1.63 -12.06
CA ASP A 100 -3.20 0.78 -11.30
C ASP A 100 -3.92 1.57 -10.20
N ILE A 101 -3.22 2.48 -9.50
CA ILE A 101 -3.82 3.42 -8.53
C ILE A 101 -4.91 4.28 -9.20
N ILE A 102 -4.61 4.90 -10.34
CA ILE A 102 -5.58 5.75 -11.06
C ILE A 102 -6.82 4.94 -11.43
N THR A 103 -6.66 3.73 -11.98
CA THR A 103 -7.81 2.90 -12.36
C THR A 103 -8.64 2.42 -11.17
N THR A 104 -8.01 2.20 -10.01
CA THR A 104 -8.71 1.85 -8.78
C THR A 104 -9.51 3.03 -8.26
N LEU A 105 -8.92 4.23 -8.20
CA LEU A 105 -9.62 5.46 -7.79
C LEU A 105 -10.81 5.78 -8.69
N LEU A 106 -10.64 5.62 -10.02
CA LEU A 106 -11.73 5.82 -10.97
C LEU A 106 -12.88 4.85 -10.73
N ARG A 107 -12.59 3.59 -10.39
CA ARG A 107 -13.60 2.58 -10.03
C ARG A 107 -14.37 2.97 -8.79
N LEU A 108 -13.68 3.38 -7.73
CA LEU A 108 -14.31 3.82 -6.49
C LEU A 108 -15.27 5.01 -6.75
N TYR A 109 -14.85 5.97 -7.57
CA TYR A 109 -15.71 7.10 -7.92
C TYR A 109 -16.94 6.67 -8.72
N ALA A 110 -16.76 5.80 -9.72
CA ALA A 110 -17.85 5.31 -10.54
C ALA A 110 -18.93 4.56 -9.73
N ASP A 111 -18.51 3.82 -8.70
CA ASP A 111 -19.41 3.14 -7.78
C ASP A 111 -20.22 4.15 -6.93
N THR A 112 -19.64 5.30 -6.54
CA THR A 112 -20.41 6.36 -5.85
C THR A 112 -21.49 7.00 -6.73
N LEU A 113 -21.31 6.99 -8.06
CA LEU A 113 -22.28 7.48 -9.04
C LEU A 113 -23.33 6.41 -9.43
N GLY A 114 -23.23 5.19 -8.92
CA GLY A 114 -24.11 4.07 -9.29
C GLY A 114 -23.95 3.61 -10.75
N THR A 115 -22.84 3.99 -11.40
CA THR A 115 -22.52 3.62 -12.79
C THR A 115 -21.31 2.70 -12.80
N PRO A 116 -21.50 1.37 -12.63
CA PRO A 116 -20.39 0.44 -12.51
C PRO A 116 -19.55 0.41 -13.79
N ILE A 117 -18.23 0.40 -13.62
CA ILE A 117 -17.27 0.46 -14.74
C ILE A 117 -17.31 -0.81 -15.58
N VAL A 118 -17.34 -0.64 -16.89
CA VAL A 118 -17.19 -1.75 -17.84
C VAL A 118 -15.73 -2.21 -17.86
N THR A 119 -15.47 -3.41 -17.35
CA THR A 119 -14.11 -3.99 -17.38
C THR A 119 -13.84 -4.67 -18.72
N SER A 120 -12.77 -4.26 -19.43
CA SER A 120 -12.33 -4.91 -20.67
C SER A 120 -11.72 -6.30 -20.40
N LYS A 121 -11.80 -7.21 -21.37
CA LYS A 121 -11.11 -8.51 -21.30
C LYS A 121 -9.59 -8.33 -21.23
N ALA A 122 -9.04 -7.32 -21.90
CA ALA A 122 -7.61 -7.03 -21.89
C ALA A 122 -7.09 -6.63 -20.50
N ALA A 123 -7.92 -5.95 -19.69
CA ALA A 123 -7.57 -5.62 -18.31
C ALA A 123 -7.41 -6.87 -17.41
N LYS A 124 -8.20 -7.92 -17.65
CA LYS A 124 -8.07 -9.22 -16.95
C LYS A 124 -6.85 -10.00 -17.43
N THR A 125 -6.57 -9.97 -18.73
CA THR A 125 -5.38 -10.62 -19.29
C THR A 125 -4.10 -9.98 -18.76
N LYS A 126 -4.06 -8.65 -18.59
CA LYS A 126 -2.90 -7.94 -18.02
C LYS A 126 -2.51 -8.48 -16.65
N THR A 127 -3.45 -8.58 -15.71
CA THR A 127 -3.15 -9.00 -14.34
C THR A 127 -2.68 -10.44 -14.29
N PHE A 128 -3.28 -11.32 -15.10
CA PHE A 128 -2.82 -12.69 -15.25
C PHE A 128 -1.37 -12.75 -15.74
N VAL A 129 -1.02 -11.99 -16.78
CA VAL A 129 0.35 -11.93 -17.31
C VAL A 129 1.33 -11.42 -16.26
N GLN A 130 0.96 -10.41 -15.46
CA GLN A 130 1.80 -9.91 -14.36
C GLN A 130 2.07 -10.99 -13.29
N MET A 131 1.05 -11.73 -12.89
CA MET A 131 1.20 -12.80 -11.90
C MET A 131 2.09 -13.95 -12.42
N VAL A 132 1.87 -14.37 -13.67
CA VAL A 132 2.70 -15.40 -14.33
C VAL A 132 4.15 -14.93 -14.44
N TYR A 133 4.37 -13.68 -14.82
CA TYR A 133 5.71 -13.10 -14.89
C TYR A 133 6.42 -13.13 -13.54
N ILE A 134 5.73 -12.72 -12.45
CA ILE A 134 6.30 -12.79 -11.10
C ILE A 134 6.69 -14.21 -10.73
N LEU A 135 5.85 -15.21 -11.02
CA LEU A 135 6.18 -16.63 -10.78
C LEU A 135 7.41 -17.09 -11.57
N ILE A 136 7.53 -16.69 -12.84
CA ILE A 136 8.71 -17.02 -13.67
C ILE A 136 9.99 -16.44 -13.04
N VAL A 137 9.97 -15.17 -12.62
CA VAL A 137 11.13 -14.53 -11.98
C VAL A 137 11.46 -15.19 -10.64
N LEU A 138 10.46 -15.58 -9.85
CA LEU A 138 10.69 -16.30 -8.59
C LEU A 138 11.33 -17.68 -8.83
N ILE A 139 10.87 -18.43 -9.82
CA ILE A 139 11.47 -19.71 -10.21
C ILE A 139 12.92 -19.48 -10.65
N TYR A 140 13.18 -18.46 -11.47
CA TYR A 140 14.54 -18.11 -11.90
C TYR A 140 15.46 -17.83 -10.70
N LEU A 141 15.00 -17.07 -9.70
CA LEU A 141 15.75 -16.79 -8.48
C LEU A 141 16.03 -18.05 -7.65
N ILE A 142 15.08 -18.98 -7.54
CA ILE A 142 15.29 -20.28 -6.87
C ILE A 142 16.39 -21.07 -7.55
N ILE A 143 16.38 -21.10 -8.89
CA ILE A 143 17.36 -21.88 -9.63
C ILE A 143 18.76 -21.25 -9.52
N LEU A 144 18.87 -19.92 -9.60
CA LEU A 144 20.14 -19.21 -9.39
C LEU A 144 20.75 -19.49 -8.01
N ASN A 145 19.94 -19.58 -6.96
CA ASN A 145 20.46 -19.80 -5.62
C ASN A 145 20.70 -21.29 -5.28
N ASN A 146 20.26 -22.23 -6.12
CA ASN A 146 20.53 -23.65 -5.95
C ASN A 146 21.87 -24.05 -6.59
N SER A 147 22.83 -24.40 -5.74
CA SER A 147 24.23 -24.69 -6.12
C SER A 147 24.36 -25.82 -7.16
N SER A 148 23.44 -26.78 -7.17
CA SER A 148 23.44 -27.93 -8.09
C SER A 148 23.01 -27.57 -9.52
N MET A 149 22.15 -26.57 -9.69
CA MET A 149 21.59 -26.16 -10.98
C MET A 149 22.29 -24.92 -11.58
N LEU A 150 23.13 -24.25 -10.77
CA LEU A 150 23.87 -23.04 -11.15
C LEU A 150 24.74 -23.25 -12.41
N ILE A 151 25.40 -24.41 -12.52
CA ILE A 151 26.38 -24.70 -13.58
C ILE A 151 25.75 -24.66 -14.98
N ILE A 152 24.49 -25.05 -15.13
CA ILE A 152 23.78 -25.08 -16.42
C ILE A 152 23.36 -23.67 -16.87
N ILE A 153 23.18 -22.74 -15.91
CA ILE A 153 22.56 -21.43 -16.16
C ILE A 153 23.58 -20.31 -16.28
N ILE A 154 24.80 -20.48 -15.76
CA ILE A 154 25.85 -19.46 -15.86
C ILE A 154 26.08 -19.01 -17.31
N ASP A 155 26.14 -19.95 -18.25
CA ASP A 155 26.39 -19.65 -19.68
C ASP A 155 25.23 -18.90 -20.36
N HIS A 156 24.01 -19.02 -19.83
CA HIS A 156 22.80 -18.38 -20.39
C HIS A 156 22.25 -17.26 -19.52
N LYS A 157 22.92 -16.90 -18.41
CA LYS A 157 22.42 -15.95 -17.42
C LYS A 157 22.05 -14.61 -18.05
N SER A 158 22.94 -14.05 -18.86
CA SER A 158 22.71 -12.76 -19.54
C SER A 158 21.52 -12.80 -20.50
N THR A 159 21.36 -13.89 -21.26
CA THR A 159 20.22 -14.09 -22.17
C THR A 159 18.90 -14.19 -21.41
N ILE A 160 18.89 -14.86 -20.26
CA ILE A 160 17.71 -15.00 -19.41
C ILE A 160 17.33 -13.66 -18.79
N GLU A 161 18.29 -12.92 -18.21
CA GLU A 161 18.05 -11.58 -17.65
C GLU A 161 17.51 -10.61 -18.72
N TYR A 162 18.08 -10.65 -19.92
CA TYR A 162 17.58 -9.85 -21.04
C TYR A 162 16.15 -10.24 -21.47
N SER A 163 15.83 -11.53 -21.44
CA SER A 163 14.47 -12.03 -21.73
C SER A 163 13.46 -11.60 -20.65
N ILE A 164 13.86 -11.63 -19.37
CA ILE A 164 13.07 -11.11 -18.24
C ILE A 164 12.80 -9.62 -18.41
N TYR A 165 13.80 -8.85 -18.83
CA TYR A 165 13.65 -7.42 -19.13
C TYR A 165 12.67 -7.17 -20.29
N LEU A 166 12.82 -7.89 -21.42
CA LEU A 166 11.93 -7.74 -22.57
C LEU A 166 10.48 -8.11 -22.25
N ALA A 167 10.27 -9.18 -21.48
CA ALA A 167 8.94 -9.56 -21.02
C ALA A 167 8.32 -8.48 -20.12
N MET A 168 9.11 -7.87 -19.23
CA MET A 168 8.65 -6.77 -18.39
C MET A 168 8.29 -5.51 -19.19
N LEU A 169 9.10 -5.20 -20.21
CA LEU A 169 8.83 -4.13 -21.15
C LEU A 169 7.52 -4.39 -21.91
N GLY A 170 7.28 -5.62 -22.36
CA GLY A 170 6.02 -6.04 -22.97
C GLY A 170 4.81 -5.85 -22.03
N ILE A 171 4.94 -6.22 -20.76
CA ILE A 171 3.90 -6.00 -19.72
C ILE A 171 3.64 -4.52 -19.50
N THR A 172 4.70 -3.70 -19.52
CA THR A 172 4.59 -2.25 -19.36
C THR A 172 3.85 -1.62 -20.55
N ILE A 173 4.16 -2.04 -21.78
CA ILE A 173 3.43 -1.62 -22.99
C ILE A 173 1.97 -2.07 -22.95
N LEU A 174 1.71 -3.34 -22.58
CA LEU A 174 0.35 -3.85 -22.40
C LEU A 174 -0.42 -3.04 -21.35
N THR A 175 0.27 -2.64 -20.27
CA THR A 175 -0.31 -1.78 -19.24
C THR A 175 -0.70 -0.42 -19.80
N MET A 176 0.16 0.22 -20.58
CA MET A 176 -0.16 1.48 -21.25
C MET A 176 -1.34 1.32 -22.22
N TYR A 177 -1.33 0.28 -23.06
CA TYR A 177 -2.41 0.00 -24.00
C TYR A 177 -3.76 -0.18 -23.30
N THR A 178 -3.82 -1.05 -22.28
CA THR A 178 -5.05 -1.28 -21.51
C THR A 178 -5.50 -0.03 -20.76
N SER A 179 -4.59 0.90 -20.45
CA SER A 179 -4.95 2.19 -19.86
C SER A 179 -5.68 3.05 -20.87
N VAL A 180 -5.10 3.22 -22.05
CA VAL A 180 -5.72 4.00 -23.14
C VAL A 180 -7.08 3.40 -23.50
N GLU A 181 -7.18 2.08 -23.65
CA GLU A 181 -8.44 1.38 -23.91
C GLU A 181 -9.48 1.68 -22.81
N TYR A 182 -9.07 1.60 -21.54
CA TYR A 182 -9.93 1.88 -20.39
C TYR A 182 -10.45 3.32 -20.40
N PHE A 183 -9.59 4.30 -20.73
CA PHE A 183 -9.99 5.69 -20.83
C PHE A 183 -10.97 5.94 -21.99
N ILE A 184 -10.80 5.24 -23.11
CA ILE A 184 -11.70 5.37 -24.27
C ILE A 184 -13.07 4.74 -23.99
N GLN A 185 -13.10 3.52 -23.46
CA GLN A 185 -14.35 2.79 -23.17
C GLN A 185 -15.21 3.52 -22.13
N ASN A 186 -14.56 4.12 -21.13
CA ASN A 186 -15.23 4.86 -20.08
C ASN A 186 -15.23 6.38 -20.37
N SER A 187 -15.10 6.78 -21.63
CA SER A 187 -14.99 8.19 -22.02
C SER A 187 -16.18 9.05 -21.60
N ILE A 188 -17.37 8.47 -21.43
CA ILE A 188 -18.54 9.18 -20.88
C ILE A 188 -18.34 9.49 -19.40
N LEU A 189 -17.87 8.51 -18.61
CA LEU A 189 -17.51 8.69 -17.21
C LEU A 189 -16.32 9.64 -17.06
N ILE A 190 -15.36 9.60 -17.98
CA ILE A 190 -14.22 10.53 -17.98
C ILE A 190 -14.63 11.93 -18.41
N LYS A 191 -15.55 12.07 -19.35
CA LYS A 191 -16.14 13.38 -19.68
C LYS A 191 -16.99 13.92 -18.54
N SER A 192 -17.73 13.07 -17.83
CA SER A 192 -18.42 13.49 -16.61
C SER A 192 -17.42 13.87 -15.52
N LEU A 193 -16.28 13.18 -15.41
CA LEU A 193 -15.16 13.51 -14.52
C LEU A 193 -14.48 14.83 -14.81
N ILE A 194 -14.27 15.14 -16.09
CA ILE A 194 -13.68 16.41 -16.55
C ILE A 194 -14.68 17.55 -16.37
N LYS A 195 -15.99 17.25 -16.46
CA LYS A 195 -17.07 18.22 -16.26
C LYS A 195 -17.44 18.40 -14.77
N SER A 196 -17.25 17.36 -13.97
CA SER A 196 -17.23 17.44 -12.50
C SER A 196 -15.87 17.95 -12.04
N ASP A 197 -15.77 18.43 -10.81
CA ASP A 197 -14.50 18.85 -10.26
C ASP A 197 -13.58 17.63 -10.08
N TRP A 198 -12.67 17.33 -11.03
CA TRP A 198 -11.58 16.34 -10.83
C TRP A 198 -10.79 16.63 -9.53
N ILE A 199 -10.77 17.90 -9.16
CA ILE A 199 -10.32 18.42 -7.88
C ILE A 199 -11.05 17.72 -6.71
N ALA A 200 -12.37 17.52 -6.76
CA ALA A 200 -13.11 16.79 -5.73
C ALA A 200 -12.59 15.36 -5.53
N ILE A 201 -12.29 14.64 -6.61
CA ILE A 201 -11.90 13.23 -6.54
C ILE A 201 -10.49 13.07 -6.04
N THR A 202 -9.59 13.94 -6.52
CA THR A 202 -8.23 13.99 -5.98
C THR A 202 -8.26 14.34 -4.50
N LYS A 203 -9.15 15.24 -4.07
CA LYS A 203 -9.34 15.55 -2.64
C LYS A 203 -9.89 14.36 -1.84
N ILE A 204 -10.92 13.67 -2.34
CA ILE A 204 -11.45 12.43 -1.72
C ILE A 204 -10.36 11.37 -1.61
N GLY A 205 -9.61 11.13 -2.68
CA GLY A 205 -8.52 10.15 -2.71
C GLY A 205 -7.40 10.52 -1.75
N VAL A 206 -7.00 11.79 -1.65
CA VAL A 206 -5.99 12.24 -0.69
C VAL A 206 -6.50 12.09 0.74
N GLY A 207 -7.66 12.67 1.08
CA GLY A 207 -8.13 12.72 2.46
C GLY A 207 -8.53 11.37 3.04
N SER A 208 -9.04 10.46 2.20
CA SER A 208 -9.33 9.08 2.61
C SER A 208 -8.13 8.13 2.53
N PHE A 209 -6.94 8.63 2.17
CA PHE A 209 -5.74 7.84 1.89
C PHE A 209 -6.02 6.68 0.91
N ILE A 210 -6.36 7.04 -0.33
CA ILE A 210 -6.70 6.13 -1.43
C ILE A 210 -7.84 5.18 -1.03
N GLY A 211 -8.76 5.66 -0.19
CA GLY A 211 -9.98 4.95 0.24
C GLY A 211 -9.87 4.15 1.54
N ALA A 212 -8.71 4.13 2.21
CA ALA A 212 -8.57 3.53 3.55
C ALA A 212 -9.61 4.05 4.57
N GLY A 213 -9.97 5.33 4.46
CA GLY A 213 -10.98 5.99 5.29
C GLY A 213 -12.40 5.46 5.11
N TYR A 214 -12.70 4.71 4.05
CA TYR A 214 -14.01 4.07 3.88
C TYR A 214 -14.15 2.76 4.66
N SER A 215 -13.11 2.32 5.38
CA SER A 215 -13.21 1.13 6.21
C SER A 215 -14.27 1.26 7.30
N SER A 216 -15.05 0.19 7.48
CA SER A 216 -16.05 0.06 8.53
C SER A 216 -15.48 -0.26 9.91
N ILE A 217 -14.20 -0.68 9.99
CA ILE A 217 -13.52 -1.05 11.24
C ILE A 217 -12.41 -0.05 11.48
N ALA A 218 -12.61 0.87 12.42
CA ALA A 218 -11.62 1.87 12.85
C ALA A 218 -10.76 2.41 11.67
N PRO A 219 -11.36 3.22 10.76
CA PRO A 219 -10.74 3.65 9.51
C PRO A 219 -9.29 4.12 9.68
N GLY A 220 -9.05 4.78 10.79
CA GLY A 220 -7.74 5.30 11.06
C GLY A 220 -6.67 4.37 11.60
N THR A 221 -7.08 3.30 12.28
CA THR A 221 -6.16 2.20 12.59
C THR A 221 -5.71 1.52 11.30
N ILE A 222 -6.59 1.43 10.29
CA ILE A 222 -6.24 0.89 8.98
C ILE A 222 -5.33 1.83 8.21
N ALA A 223 -5.59 3.14 8.21
CA ALA A 223 -4.73 4.10 7.54
C ALA A 223 -3.32 4.11 8.14
N SER A 224 -3.19 4.18 9.47
CA SER A 224 -1.91 4.14 10.18
C SER A 224 -1.16 2.81 10.02
N THR A 225 -1.86 1.66 9.96
CA THR A 225 -1.22 0.37 9.64
C THR A 225 -0.77 0.27 8.18
N LEU A 226 -1.57 0.77 7.22
CA LEU A 226 -1.14 0.86 5.82
C LEU A 226 0.06 1.80 5.65
N ALA A 227 0.16 2.85 6.47
CA ALA A 227 1.30 3.75 6.46
C ALA A 227 2.62 3.05 6.83
N LEU A 228 2.58 1.98 7.65
CA LEU A 228 3.76 1.16 7.97
C LEU A 228 4.34 0.42 6.76
N LEU A 229 3.55 0.20 5.72
CA LEU A 229 4.01 -0.52 4.51
C LEU A 229 5.24 0.14 3.89
N ILE A 230 5.44 1.44 4.11
CA ILE A 230 6.60 2.18 3.61
C ILE A 230 7.94 1.67 4.15
N VAL A 231 7.95 1.14 5.40
CA VAL A 231 9.18 0.70 6.05
C VAL A 231 9.73 -0.57 5.40
N ILE A 232 8.84 -1.41 4.87
CA ILE A 232 9.23 -2.62 4.14
C ILE A 232 10.10 -2.28 2.95
N PHE A 233 9.78 -1.22 2.19
CA PHE A 233 10.57 -0.81 1.04
C PHE A 233 11.95 -0.23 1.39
N ASN A 234 12.32 -0.24 2.68
CA ASN A 234 13.54 0.33 3.23
C ASN A 234 13.81 1.75 2.70
N ALA A 235 12.74 2.54 2.56
CA ALA A 235 12.83 3.89 2.03
C ALA A 235 13.79 4.73 2.88
N PRO A 236 14.73 5.47 2.27
CA PRO A 236 15.61 6.39 3.00
C PRO A 236 14.77 7.42 3.77
N SER A 237 15.24 7.82 4.96
CA SER A 237 14.49 8.76 5.83
C SER A 237 14.10 10.05 5.11
N TYR A 238 14.97 10.61 4.27
CA TYR A 238 14.66 11.83 3.50
C TYR A 238 13.49 11.65 2.52
N VAL A 239 13.31 10.44 1.96
CA VAL A 239 12.17 10.13 1.08
C VAL A 239 10.88 10.16 1.88
N ILE A 240 10.88 9.57 3.08
CA ILE A 240 9.73 9.58 3.99
C ILE A 240 9.39 11.00 4.44
N ILE A 241 10.39 11.85 4.71
CA ILE A 241 10.18 13.27 5.02
C ILE A 241 9.49 13.99 3.87
N ILE A 242 10.00 13.85 2.64
CA ILE A 242 9.40 14.48 1.45
C ILE A 242 7.95 14.01 1.26
N MET A 243 7.70 12.71 1.42
CA MET A 243 6.34 12.14 1.34
C MET A 243 5.42 12.69 2.43
N THR A 244 5.91 12.81 3.67
CA THR A 244 5.14 13.37 4.80
C THR A 244 4.76 14.83 4.56
N ILE A 245 5.72 15.65 4.11
CA ILE A 245 5.47 17.06 3.78
C ILE A 245 4.46 17.16 2.62
N THR A 246 4.64 16.34 1.59
CA THR A 246 3.73 16.33 0.43
C THR A 246 2.32 15.92 0.83
N ALA A 247 2.18 14.87 1.63
CA ALA A 247 0.89 14.39 2.14
C ALA A 247 0.22 15.44 3.04
N CYS A 248 0.98 16.13 3.89
CA CYS A 248 0.47 17.22 4.72
C CYS A 248 -0.04 18.40 3.86
N ILE A 249 0.72 18.83 2.85
CA ILE A 249 0.29 19.91 1.93
C ILE A 249 -0.99 19.51 1.17
N LEU A 250 -1.00 18.31 0.59
CA LEU A 250 -2.17 17.81 -0.14
C LEU A 250 -3.38 17.63 0.78
N GLY A 251 -3.14 17.19 2.01
CA GLY A 251 -4.13 17.04 3.06
C GLY A 251 -4.76 18.37 3.49
N LEU A 252 -3.95 19.39 3.76
CA LEU A 252 -4.44 20.75 4.08
C LEU A 252 -5.30 21.33 2.96
N TRP A 253 -5.04 20.96 1.70
CA TRP A 253 -5.83 21.33 0.54
C TRP A 253 -7.10 20.50 0.35
N SER A 254 -7.11 19.23 0.78
CA SER A 254 -8.23 18.31 0.60
C SER A 254 -9.26 18.35 1.73
N VAL A 255 -8.81 18.43 2.98
CA VAL A 255 -9.65 18.34 4.18
C VAL A 255 -10.79 19.38 4.20
N PRO A 256 -10.58 20.68 3.90
CA PRO A 256 -11.67 21.67 3.94
C PRO A 256 -12.86 21.30 3.03
N TYR A 257 -12.56 20.77 1.84
CA TYR A 257 -13.58 20.31 0.91
C TYR A 257 -14.33 19.08 1.44
N LEU A 258 -13.64 18.18 2.14
CA LEU A 258 -14.23 16.97 2.70
C LEU A 258 -15.08 17.26 3.92
N GLU A 259 -14.67 18.20 4.78
CA GLU A 259 -15.47 18.68 5.90
C GLU A 259 -16.79 19.30 5.42
N ASP A 260 -16.76 20.06 4.32
CA ASP A 260 -17.96 20.63 3.69
C ASP A 260 -18.92 19.56 3.14
N HIS A 261 -18.40 18.45 2.58
CA HIS A 261 -19.20 17.43 1.89
C HIS A 261 -19.63 16.25 2.78
N TRP A 262 -18.80 15.85 3.74
CA TRP A 262 -19.06 14.72 4.63
C TRP A 262 -19.45 15.14 6.05
N GLY A 263 -19.37 16.43 6.37
CA GLY A 263 -19.55 16.98 7.70
C GLY A 263 -18.24 17.10 8.47
N ASN A 264 -18.22 18.01 9.45
CA ASN A 264 -17.09 18.16 10.37
C ASN A 264 -16.84 16.84 11.12
N ASP A 265 -15.58 16.46 11.29
CA ASP A 265 -15.13 15.22 11.94
C ASP A 265 -15.59 13.92 11.26
N ALA A 266 -15.68 13.93 9.93
CA ALA A 266 -15.91 12.70 9.18
C ALA A 266 -14.76 11.71 9.43
N SER A 267 -15.06 10.57 10.07
CA SER A 267 -14.10 9.48 10.34
C SER A 267 -13.44 8.88 9.09
N LYS A 268 -13.86 9.32 7.90
CA LYS A 268 -13.31 8.94 6.60
C LYS A 268 -12.07 9.75 6.22
N ILE A 269 -11.82 10.87 6.91
CA ILE A 269 -10.60 11.66 6.76
C ILE A 269 -9.56 11.00 7.68
N VAL A 270 -8.51 10.45 7.06
CA VAL A 270 -7.49 9.63 7.74
C VAL A 270 -6.06 9.97 7.28
N ILE A 271 -5.92 11.05 6.50
CA ILE A 271 -4.64 11.47 5.92
C ILE A 271 -3.71 12.07 6.96
N ASP A 272 -4.29 12.71 7.98
CA ASP A 272 -3.66 13.14 9.24
C ASP A 272 -2.94 11.99 9.94
N GLU A 273 -3.58 10.82 10.03
CA GLU A 273 -3.01 9.68 10.74
C GLU A 273 -1.82 9.06 9.99
N VAL A 274 -1.89 9.08 8.66
CA VAL A 274 -0.79 8.67 7.77
C VAL A 274 0.39 9.63 7.91
N VAL A 275 0.11 10.95 7.94
CA VAL A 275 1.13 11.97 8.14
C VAL A 275 1.81 11.80 9.51
N GLY A 276 1.03 11.57 10.58
CA GLY A 276 1.57 11.31 11.91
C GLY A 276 2.47 10.07 11.94
N MET A 277 2.02 8.96 11.35
CA MET A 277 2.81 7.73 11.27
C MET A 277 4.10 7.93 10.46
N TRP A 278 4.03 8.55 9.27
CA TRP A 278 5.23 8.80 8.45
C TRP A 278 6.20 9.77 9.11
N LEU A 279 5.72 10.74 9.89
CA LEU A 279 6.57 11.62 10.70
C LEU A 279 7.44 10.81 11.66
N ILE A 280 6.85 9.84 12.38
CA ILE A 280 7.58 8.97 13.31
C ILE A 280 8.62 8.12 12.55
N LEU A 281 8.21 7.50 11.45
CA LEU A 281 9.07 6.62 10.64
C LEU A 281 10.20 7.36 9.91
N SER A 282 10.05 8.68 9.75
CA SER A 282 11.06 9.51 9.11
C SER A 282 12.30 9.72 9.97
N VAL A 283 12.20 9.52 11.29
CA VAL A 283 13.29 9.78 12.24
C VAL A 283 14.44 8.77 12.01
N PRO A 284 15.63 9.20 11.57
CA PRO A 284 16.70 8.27 11.15
C PRO A 284 17.29 7.42 12.28
N ILE A 285 17.17 7.88 13.53
CA ILE A 285 17.83 7.23 14.67
C ILE A 285 17.08 5.98 15.15
N PHE A 286 15.81 5.83 14.77
CA PHE A 286 15.02 4.68 15.21
C PHE A 286 15.35 3.44 14.39
N PRO A 287 15.58 2.28 15.04
CA PRO A 287 15.74 1.02 14.33
C PRO A 287 14.50 0.76 13.47
N LYS A 288 14.70 0.43 12.19
CA LYS A 288 13.61 0.12 11.26
C LYS A 288 13.08 -1.32 11.40
N THR A 289 13.39 -1.99 12.52
CA THR A 289 12.94 -3.36 12.76
C THR A 289 11.44 -3.40 12.97
N TRP A 290 10.81 -4.54 12.65
CA TRP A 290 9.36 -4.68 12.72
C TRP A 290 8.81 -4.41 14.13
N ILE A 291 9.58 -4.74 15.18
CA ILE A 291 9.15 -4.53 16.58
C ILE A 291 9.07 -3.04 16.89
N TRP A 292 10.08 -2.26 16.50
CA TRP A 292 10.08 -0.81 16.69
C TRP A 292 8.94 -0.13 15.93
N ASN A 293 8.64 -0.60 14.72
CA ASN A 293 7.52 -0.09 13.93
C ASN A 293 6.16 -0.41 14.56
N VAL A 294 5.99 -1.60 15.14
CA VAL A 294 4.76 -1.98 15.86
C VAL A 294 4.63 -1.17 17.15
N ILE A 295 5.72 -0.99 17.90
CA ILE A 295 5.75 -0.14 19.10
C ILE A 295 5.37 1.30 18.74
N ALA A 296 5.94 1.85 17.66
CA ALA A 296 5.60 3.17 17.14
C ALA A 296 4.09 3.29 16.84
N LEU A 297 3.51 2.32 16.14
CA LEU A 297 2.09 2.29 15.83
C LEU A 297 1.23 2.26 17.11
N ILE A 298 1.57 1.42 18.08
CA ILE A 298 0.82 1.29 19.34
C ILE A 298 0.83 2.60 20.12
N PHE A 299 2.00 3.22 20.30
CA PHE A 299 2.10 4.48 21.02
C PHE A 299 1.43 5.64 20.28
N PHE A 300 1.57 5.68 18.95
CA PHE A 300 0.89 6.69 18.13
C PHE A 300 -0.62 6.63 18.31
N ARG A 301 -1.21 5.44 18.16
CA ARG A 301 -2.66 5.25 18.40
C ARG A 301 -3.06 5.51 19.83
N LEU A 302 -2.22 5.17 20.81
CA LEU A 302 -2.49 5.47 22.21
C LEU A 302 -2.61 6.98 22.44
N PHE A 303 -1.72 7.80 21.86
CA PHE A 303 -1.77 9.26 22.03
C PHE A 303 -2.86 9.93 21.21
N ASP A 304 -3.11 9.45 20.00
CA ASP A 304 -4.22 9.91 19.16
C ASP A 304 -5.58 9.63 19.85
N ILE A 305 -5.77 8.45 20.42
CA ILE A 305 -7.03 8.09 21.11
C ILE A 305 -7.15 8.79 22.48
N ALA A 306 -6.07 8.83 23.26
CA ALA A 306 -6.11 9.39 24.62
C ALA A 306 -6.13 10.93 24.63
N LYS A 307 -5.68 11.59 23.56
CA LYS A 307 -5.55 13.04 23.40
C LYS A 307 -5.05 13.76 24.67
N PRO A 308 -3.89 13.38 25.25
CA PRO A 308 -3.35 14.08 26.42
C PRO A 308 -3.04 15.55 26.09
N PHE A 309 -3.09 16.43 27.10
CA PHE A 309 -2.74 17.84 26.92
C PHE A 309 -1.33 17.97 26.31
N PRO A 310 -1.11 18.76 25.23
CA PRO A 310 -2.00 19.78 24.65
C PRO A 310 -2.85 19.33 23.45
N ILE A 311 -2.89 18.03 23.11
CA ILE A 311 -3.66 17.50 21.97
C ILE A 311 -5.15 17.82 22.11
N SER A 312 -5.72 17.59 23.31
CA SER A 312 -7.11 17.94 23.61
C SER A 312 -7.41 19.44 23.49
N TRP A 313 -6.42 20.31 23.73
CA TRP A 313 -6.56 21.75 23.53
C TRP A 313 -6.56 22.13 22.04
N LEU A 314 -5.73 21.48 21.22
CA LEU A 314 -5.71 21.68 19.77
C LEU A 314 -7.02 21.22 19.12
N ASN A 315 -7.54 20.07 19.56
CA ASN A 315 -8.82 19.50 19.10
C ASN A 315 -10.04 20.39 19.37
N SER A 316 -9.93 21.38 20.27
CA SER A 316 -11.01 22.34 20.54
C SER A 316 -11.17 23.41 19.45
N ARG A 317 -10.25 23.46 18.48
CA ARG A 317 -10.22 24.46 17.40
C ARG A 317 -10.65 23.82 16.08
N LYS A 318 -11.30 24.61 15.21
CA LYS A 318 -11.85 24.13 13.93
C LYS A 318 -10.97 24.51 12.75
N GLY A 319 -10.92 23.62 11.76
CA GLY A 319 -10.26 23.81 10.46
C GLY A 319 -9.11 22.83 10.23
N SER A 320 -8.82 22.56 8.96
CA SER A 320 -7.86 21.53 8.52
C SER A 320 -6.50 21.57 9.22
N ILE A 321 -5.97 22.75 9.52
CA ILE A 321 -4.68 22.89 10.24
C ILE A 321 -4.72 22.22 11.61
N TRP A 322 -5.86 22.27 12.31
CA TRP A 322 -6.00 21.71 13.65
C TRP A 322 -6.15 20.20 13.65
N VAL A 323 -6.75 19.65 12.59
CA VAL A 323 -6.86 18.19 12.32
C VAL A 323 -5.48 17.57 12.03
N PHE A 324 -4.53 18.32 11.47
CA PHE A 324 -3.15 17.82 11.37
C PHE A 324 -2.36 18.09 12.65
N ALA A 325 -2.69 19.14 13.39
CA ALA A 325 -1.91 19.55 14.56
C ALA A 325 -2.04 18.56 15.72
N ASP A 326 -3.23 17.98 15.95
CA ASP A 326 -3.43 17.00 17.02
C ASP A 326 -2.64 15.70 16.75
N ASP A 327 -2.69 15.18 15.51
CA ASP A 327 -1.94 14.00 15.08
C ASP A 327 -0.42 14.22 15.01
N ILE A 328 0.02 15.40 14.57
CA ILE A 328 1.46 15.75 14.61
C ILE A 328 1.95 15.79 16.05
N VAL A 329 1.16 16.32 17.00
CA VAL A 329 1.56 16.32 18.41
C VAL A 329 1.54 14.91 19.00
N ALA A 330 0.57 14.06 18.64
CA ALA A 330 0.57 12.64 19.01
C ALA A 330 1.82 11.91 18.47
N ALA A 331 2.23 12.23 17.24
CA ALA A 331 3.46 11.72 16.65
C ALA A 331 4.71 12.22 17.40
N LEU A 332 4.76 13.49 17.80
CA LEU A 332 5.86 14.02 18.61
C LEU A 332 5.97 13.34 19.98
N TYR A 333 4.85 13.05 20.65
CA TYR A 333 4.88 12.27 21.88
C TYR A 333 5.39 10.85 21.67
N THR A 334 4.97 10.23 20.57
CA THR A 334 5.47 8.91 20.19
C THR A 334 6.97 8.94 19.94
N ILE A 335 7.47 9.92 19.20
CA ILE A 335 8.90 10.13 18.95
C ILE A 335 9.66 10.29 20.28
N MET A 336 9.14 11.08 21.22
CA MET A 336 9.77 11.29 22.52
C MET A 336 9.89 9.99 23.32
N ILE A 337 8.84 9.16 23.32
CA ILE A 337 8.86 7.86 24.00
C ILE A 337 9.77 6.87 23.29
N MET A 338 9.77 6.84 21.96
CA MET A 338 10.69 6.00 21.20
C MET A 338 12.14 6.39 21.48
N TYR A 339 12.44 7.68 21.60
CA TYR A 339 13.77 8.16 21.98
C TYR A 339 14.16 7.70 23.39
N LEU A 340 13.23 7.76 24.34
CA LEU A 340 13.44 7.27 25.70
C LEU A 340 13.67 5.76 25.73
N LEU A 341 12.88 4.97 24.98
CA LEU A 341 13.09 3.53 24.82
C LEU A 341 14.46 3.22 24.20
N LEU A 342 14.88 4.01 23.21
CA LEU A 342 16.17 3.83 22.55
C LEU A 342 17.30 4.13 23.52
N TRP A 343 17.19 5.22 24.28
CA TRP A 343 18.15 5.55 25.33
C TRP A 343 18.22 4.46 26.40
N MET A 344 17.08 3.96 26.87
CA MET A 344 17.04 2.85 27.83
C MET A 344 17.65 1.56 27.28
N SER A 345 17.54 1.32 25.97
CA SER A 345 18.09 0.12 25.33
C SER A 345 19.62 0.04 25.39
N VAL A 346 20.29 1.19 25.53
CA VAL A 346 21.73 1.26 25.73
C VAL A 346 22.13 0.68 27.09
N PHE A 347 21.25 0.79 28.10
CA PHE A 347 21.52 0.37 29.48
C PHE A 347 20.91 -0.99 29.85
N ILE A 348 19.84 -1.40 29.16
CA ILE A 348 19.08 -2.62 29.50
C ILE A 348 19.22 -3.67 28.37
N PRO A 349 19.89 -4.82 28.62
CA PRO A 349 20.20 -5.82 27.59
C PRO A 349 18.97 -6.42 26.88
N ILE A 350 17.80 -6.44 27.52
CA ILE A 350 16.54 -6.95 26.95
C ILE A 350 16.16 -6.20 25.65
N PHE A 351 16.46 -4.91 25.56
CA PHE A 351 16.18 -4.12 24.35
C PHE A 351 17.26 -4.25 23.27
N LYS A 352 18.42 -4.83 23.60
CA LYS A 352 19.49 -5.14 22.63
C LYS A 352 19.10 -6.28 21.67
N TYR A 353 18.09 -7.07 22.04
CA TYR A 353 17.47 -8.08 21.18
C TYR A 353 16.37 -7.48 20.27
N LEU A 354 16.03 -6.19 20.44
CA LEU A 354 15.03 -5.48 19.64
C LEU A 354 15.66 -4.59 18.55
N SER A 355 16.96 -4.29 18.67
CA SER A 355 17.74 -3.44 17.75
C SER A 355 18.27 -4.19 16.54
#